data_AF-A0A2R6L3Y7-F1
#
_entry.id   AF-A0A2R6L3Y7-F1
#
_cell.length_a   1.000
_cell.length_b   1.000
_cell.length_c   1.000
_cell.angle_alpha   90.00
_cell.angle_beta   90.00
_cell.angle_gamma   90.00
#
_symmetry.space_group_name_H-M   'P 1'
#
loop_
_entity.id
_entity.type
_entity.pdbx_description
1 polymer ?
#
loop_
_entity_poly.entity_id
_entity_poly.type
_entity_poly.pdbx_seq_one_letter_code
_entity_poly.pdbx_strand_id
1 'polypeptide(L)' 'EREEIDLTWNDGVLNVAAEHVDDDRNRKRTYHRRFRFPKDVDVDAVAASYTNGVLEVTLPIRDTVEPRGEPIPIEG' A
#
# COMPACT_ATOMS: atom_id res chain seq x y z
N GLU A 1 -13.92 -3.61 16.36
CA GLU A 1 -12.49 -3.25 16.36
C GLU A 1 -11.85 -3.21 14.96
N ARG A 2 -12.61 -2.94 13.88
CA ARG A 2 -12.07 -2.67 12.53
C ARG A 2 -11.96 -1.16 12.26
N GLU A 3 -12.41 -0.34 13.19
CA GLU A 3 -12.68 1.09 13.02
C GLU A 3 -11.44 1.98 13.22
N GLU A 4 -10.26 1.36 13.31
CA GLU A 4 -9.04 1.98 13.81
C GLU A 4 -7.89 1.95 12.79
N ILE A 5 -8.10 1.47 11.56
CA ILE A 5 -7.07 1.40 10.51
C ILE A 5 -7.57 2.05 9.21
N ASP A 6 -6.87 3.10 8.79
CA ASP A 6 -7.06 3.81 7.52
C ASP A 6 -6.00 3.41 6.50
N LEU A 7 -6.47 3.09 5.29
CA LEU A 7 -5.63 2.77 4.13
C LEU A 7 -5.95 3.71 2.99
N THR A 8 -4.93 4.37 2.45
CA THR A 8 -5.09 5.27 1.30
C THR A 8 -3.99 5.04 0.28
N TRP A 9 -4.37 5.00 -1.00
CA TRP A 9 -3.45 4.94 -2.13
C TRP A 9 -3.41 6.28 -2.84
N ASN A 10 -2.22 6.81 -3.08
CA ASN A 10 -2.03 8.04 -3.84
C ASN A 10 -0.69 7.98 -4.60
N ASP A 11 -0.74 8.08 -5.93
CA ASP A 11 0.43 8.25 -6.80
C ASP A 11 1.62 7.31 -6.46
N GLY A 12 1.37 6.00 -6.44
CA GLY A 12 2.39 4.99 -6.14
C GLY A 12 2.77 4.89 -4.65
N VAL A 13 2.03 5.54 -3.77
CA VAL A 13 2.25 5.51 -2.32
C VAL A 13 1.04 4.93 -1.59
N LEU A 14 1.26 3.84 -0.87
CA LEU A 14 0.32 3.33 0.13
C LEU A 14 0.61 4.00 1.48
N ASN A 15 -0.39 4.66 2.06
CA ASN A 15 -0.35 5.15 3.43
C ASN A 15 -1.21 4.25 4.31
N VAL A 16 -0.64 3.85 5.43
CA VAL A 16 -1.29 3.06 6.48
C VAL A 16 -1.25 3.88 7.75
N ALA A 17 -2.42 4.25 8.26
CA ALA A 17 -2.57 4.91 9.55
C ALA A 17 -3.43 4.02 10.44
N ALA A 18 -3.05 3.88 11.70
CA ALA A 18 -3.87 3.20 12.68
C ALA A 18 -3.73 3.86 14.05
N GLU A 19 -4.81 3.90 14.80
CA GLU A 19 -4.83 4.32 16.19
C GLU A 19 -5.47 3.22 17.01
N HIS A 20 -4.86 2.80 18.13
CA HIS A 20 -5.44 1.83 19.03
C HIS A 20 -5.48 2.40 20.44
N VAL A 21 -6.69 2.49 21.02
CA VAL A 21 -6.90 2.95 22.39
C VAL A 21 -7.24 1.76 23.29
N ASP A 22 -6.41 1.56 24.32
CA ASP A 22 -6.64 0.58 25.39
C ASP A 22 -6.99 1.38 26.66
N ASP A 23 -8.29 1.56 26.92
CA ASP A 23 -8.80 2.32 28.07
C ASP A 23 -8.45 1.65 29.41
N ASP A 24 -8.45 0.32 29.46
CA ASP A 24 -8.16 -0.46 30.67
C ASP A 24 -6.71 -0.24 31.16
N ARG A 25 -5.79 -0.09 30.20
CA ARG A 25 -4.38 0.21 30.48
C ARG A 25 -4.01 1.69 30.28
N ASN A 26 -5.00 2.55 30.03
CA ASN A 26 -4.83 3.97 29.73
C ASN A 26 -3.70 4.23 28.70
N ARG A 27 -3.65 3.42 27.64
CA ARG A 27 -2.55 3.42 26.66
C ARG A 27 -3.09 3.62 25.25
N LYS A 28 -2.59 4.66 24.59
CA LYS A 28 -2.82 4.93 23.18
C LYS A 28 -1.59 4.52 22.36
N ARG A 29 -1.79 3.81 21.25
CA ARG A 29 -0.75 3.50 20.26
C ARG A 29 -1.18 4.01 18.91
N THR A 30 -0.33 4.81 18.28
CA THR A 30 -0.57 5.29 16.92
C THR A 30 0.51 4.72 16.00
N TYR A 31 0.10 4.23 14.84
CA TYR A 31 0.97 3.66 13.83
C TYR A 31 0.78 4.41 12.51
N HIS A 32 1.88 4.89 11.93
CA HIS A 32 1.89 5.53 10.62
C HIS A 32 3.01 4.94 9.79
N ARG A 33 2.68 4.40 8.62
CA ARG A 33 3.67 3.86 7.70
C ARG A 33 3.31 4.18 6.26
N ARG A 34 4.34 4.45 5.46
CA ARG A 34 4.22 4.77 4.04
C ARG A 34 5.09 3.82 3.24
N PHE A 35 4.54 3.29 2.16
CA PHE A 35 5.24 2.38 1.25
C PHE A 35 5.17 2.96 -0.15
N ARG A 36 6.32 3.14 -0.79
CA ARG A 36 6.41 3.60 -2.18
C ARG A 36 6.63 2.41 -3.09
N PHE A 37 5.84 2.32 -4.15
CA PHE A 37 5.94 1.28 -5.15
C PHE A 37 6.34 1.89 -6.50
N PRO A 38 7.31 1.31 -7.21
CA PRO A 38 7.79 1.84 -8.48
C PRO A 38 6.91 1.46 -9.68
N LYS A 39 5.89 0.62 -9.48
CA LYS A 39 5.05 0.06 -10.54
C LYS A 39 3.63 0.62 -10.47
N ASP A 40 3.00 0.69 -11.62
CA ASP A 40 1.61 1.10 -11.75
C ASP A 40 0.69 0.01 -11.15
N VAL A 41 -0.14 0.40 -10.19
CA VAL A 41 -1.04 -0.50 -9.45
C VAL A 41 -2.45 -0.35 -10.00
N ASP A 42 -3.13 -1.47 -10.17
CA ASP A 42 -4.56 -1.49 -10.48
C ASP A 42 -5.37 -1.18 -9.22
N VAL A 43 -5.63 0.11 -8.99
CA VAL A 43 -6.31 0.63 -7.80
C VAL A 43 -7.70 0.02 -7.62
N ASP A 44 -8.39 -0.25 -8.73
CA ASP A 44 -9.75 -0.81 -8.71
C ASP A 44 -9.77 -2.27 -8.22
N ALA A 45 -8.63 -2.97 -8.27
CA ALA A 45 -8.45 -4.35 -7.83
C ALA A 45 -7.72 -4.49 -6.48
N VAL A 46 -7.44 -3.38 -5.80
CA VAL A 46 -6.79 -3.41 -4.47
C VAL A 46 -7.72 -4.06 -3.44
N ALA A 47 -7.17 -4.94 -2.62
CA ALA A 47 -7.89 -5.61 -1.55
C ALA A 47 -7.12 -5.51 -0.22
N ALA A 48 -7.86 -5.47 0.88
CA ALA A 48 -7.29 -5.50 2.23
C ALA A 48 -8.14 -6.37 3.16
N SER A 49 -7.48 -7.13 4.04
CA SER A 49 -8.14 -7.93 5.07
C SER A 49 -7.41 -7.81 6.41
N TYR A 50 -8.17 -7.78 7.50
CA TYR A 50 -7.62 -7.75 8.86
C TYR A 50 -8.13 -8.96 9.63
N THR A 51 -7.20 -9.88 9.94
CA THR A 51 -7.51 -11.16 10.57
C THR A 51 -6.47 -11.46 11.64
N ASN A 52 -6.93 -11.78 12.86
CA ASN A 52 -6.07 -12.18 14.00
C ASN A 52 -4.91 -11.21 14.27
N GLY A 53 -5.17 -9.90 14.21
CA GLY A 53 -4.15 -8.88 14.48
C GLY A 53 -3.25 -8.53 13.29
N VAL A 54 -3.41 -9.21 12.15
CA VAL A 54 -2.57 -9.02 10.95
C VAL A 54 -3.36 -8.31 9.87
N LEU A 55 -2.80 -7.22 9.34
CA LEU A 55 -3.31 -6.54 8.16
C LEU A 55 -2.60 -7.08 6.92
N GLU A 56 -3.37 -7.69 6.03
CA GLU A 56 -2.93 -8.11 4.70
C GLU A 56 -3.47 -7.14 3.66
N VAL A 57 -2.59 -6.66 2.77
CA VAL A 57 -2.94 -5.75 1.67
C VAL A 57 -2.39 -6.33 0.37
N THR A 58 -3.26 -6.51 -0.61
CA THR A 58 -2.91 -6.97 -1.97
C THR A 58 -2.98 -5.79 -2.92
N LEU A 59 -1.85 -5.52 -3.60
CA LEU A 59 -1.71 -4.46 -4.59
C LEU A 59 -1.38 -5.09 -5.96
N PRO A 60 -2.39 -5.36 -6.81
CA PRO A 60 -2.16 -5.90 -8.14
C PRO A 60 -1.41 -4.89 -9.01
N ILE A 61 -0.37 -5.35 -9.69
CA ILE A 61 0.37 -4.52 -10.66
C ILE A 61 -0.41 -4.56 -11.98
N ARG A 62 -0.59 -3.41 -12.63
CA ARG A 62 -1.16 -3.40 -13.99
C ARG A 62 -0.25 -4.17 -14.93
N ASP A 63 -0.81 -5.08 -15.71
CA ASP A 63 -0.11 -5.72 -16.82
C ASP A 63 0.29 -4.66 -17.85
N THR A 64 1.48 -4.09 -17.68
CA THR A 64 2.12 -3.27 -18.71
C THR A 64 2.62 -4.25 -19.76
N VAL A 65 1.98 -4.22 -20.93
CA VAL A 65 2.45 -4.88 -22.15
C VAL A 65 3.97 -4.78 -22.22
N GLU A 66 4.63 -5.92 -22.48
CA GLU A 66 6.09 -6.12 -22.45
C GLU A 66 6.88 -4.86 -22.85
N PRO A 67 7.99 -4.53 -22.14
CA PRO A 67 8.78 -3.36 -22.47
C PRO A 67 9.25 -3.47 -23.93
N ARG A 68 8.65 -2.69 -24.83
CA ARG A 68 9.21 -2.45 -26.16
C ARG A 68 10.42 -1.55 -25.95
N GLY A 69 11.58 -2.16 -25.75
CA GLY A 69 12.84 -1.45 -25.81
C GLY A 69 13.01 -0.85 -27.20
N GLU A 70 13.15 0.47 -27.28
CA GLU A 70 13.55 1.13 -28.52
C GLU A 70 15.09 1.05 -28.61
N PRO A 71 15.67 0.51 -29.70
CA PRO A 71 17.12 0.45 -29.85
C PRO A 71 17.70 1.88 -29.90
N ILE A 72 18.66 2.17 -29.02
CA ILE A 72 19.38 3.44 -29.01
C ILE A 72 20.67 3.30 -29.84
N PRO A 73 20.85 4.09 -30.93
CA PRO A 73 22.07 4.05 -31.72
C PRO A 73 23.25 4.62 -30.92
N ILE A 74 24.44 4.03 -31.09
CA ILE A 74 25.70 4.55 -30.54
C ILE A 74 26.40 5.31 -31.67
N GLU A 75 26.73 6.58 -31.44
CA GLU A 75 27.56 7.38 -32.36
C GLU A 75 29.05 7.20 -32.04
N GLY A 76 29.87 7.18 -33.09
CA GLY A 76 31.33 7.09 -33.04
C GLY A 76 31.98 8.07 -34.00
#